data_AF-A0A150WTK5-F1
#
_entry.id   AF-A0A150WTK5-F1
#
_cell.length_a   1.000
_cell.length_b   1.000
_cell.length_c   1.000
_cell.angle_alpha   90.00
_cell.angle_beta   90.00
_cell.angle_gamma   90.00
#
_symmetry.space_group_name_H-M   'P 1'
#
loop_
_entity.id
_entity.type
_entity.pdbx_description
1 polymer ?
#
loop_
_entity_poly.entity_id
_entity_poly.type
_entity_poly.pdbx_seq_one_letter_code
_entity_poly.pdbx_strand_id
1 'polypeptide(L)'
;MKALVALGVMFASFGAQALNSGPVLDGHYSMKLKIGEMIFDDELDLKGSQAPIRLQGYEDAIQGLIKVPGIFESPLEGTAHCSSVSSECALDFTIIATENGGSYKVRYKAHLDSESYLKVVQENKPPVLNGAAYYEDGKLLGTFEATRN
;
A
#
# COMPACT_ATOMS: atom_id res chain seq x y z
N MET A 1 -51.99 32.57 29.54
CA MET A 1 -51.02 31.51 29.87
C MET A 1 -50.49 30.94 28.57
N LYS A 2 -49.17 30.94 28.40
CA LYS A 2 -48.44 30.43 27.23
C LYS A 2 -48.41 28.90 27.30
N ALA A 3 -48.68 28.22 26.19
CA ALA A 3 -48.21 26.85 25.98
C ALA A 3 -47.91 26.66 24.48
N LEU A 4 -46.65 26.93 24.14
CA LEU A 4 -46.01 26.45 22.92
C LEU A 4 -45.98 24.92 23.01
N VAL A 5 -46.58 24.21 22.07
CA VAL A 5 -46.28 22.79 21.85
C VAL A 5 -45.32 22.73 20.67
N ALA A 6 -44.03 22.69 20.99
CA ALA A 6 -42.97 22.42 20.04
C ALA A 6 -43.05 20.94 19.66
N LEU A 7 -43.44 20.66 18.41
CA LEU A 7 -43.41 19.33 17.83
C LEU A 7 -41.93 19.00 17.53
N GLY A 8 -41.33 18.23 18.43
CA GLY A 8 -39.95 17.78 18.32
C GLY A 8 -39.75 16.92 17.07
N VAL A 9 -39.02 17.47 16.09
CA VAL A 9 -38.47 16.71 14.97
C VAL A 9 -37.39 15.80 15.55
N MET A 10 -37.74 14.54 15.80
CA MET A 10 -36.73 13.50 16.04
C MET A 10 -36.05 13.20 14.70
N PHE A 11 -34.98 13.91 14.40
CA PHE A 11 -33.98 13.44 13.45
C PHE A 11 -33.37 12.18 14.06
N ALA A 12 -33.89 11.01 13.68
CA ALA A 12 -33.17 9.77 13.80
C ALA A 12 -31.92 9.89 12.92
N SER A 13 -30.83 10.33 13.53
CA SER A 13 -29.50 10.18 12.97
C SER A 13 -29.23 8.69 12.87
N PHE A 14 -29.58 8.11 11.72
CA PHE A 14 -29.04 6.86 11.26
C PHE A 14 -27.53 7.06 11.16
N GLY A 15 -26.83 6.74 12.24
CA GLY A 15 -25.39 6.60 12.22
C GLY A 15 -25.09 5.51 11.20
N ALA A 16 -24.59 5.91 10.04
CA ALA A 16 -23.87 5.02 9.14
C ALA A 16 -22.69 4.48 9.96
N GLN A 17 -22.88 3.31 10.58
CA GLN A 17 -21.79 2.61 11.26
C GLN A 17 -20.81 2.19 10.17
N ALA A 18 -19.64 2.79 10.24
CA ALA A 18 -18.66 2.77 9.20
C ALA A 18 -18.20 1.35 8.86
N LEU A 19 -18.22 1.01 7.57
CA LEU A 19 -17.49 -0.09 6.92
C LEU A 19 -15.96 0.13 7.00
N ASN A 20 -15.44 0.62 8.13
CA ASN A 20 -14.07 1.12 8.29
C ASN A 20 -13.12 0.16 9.03
N SER A 21 -13.46 -1.12 9.18
CA SER A 21 -12.68 -2.09 9.99
C SER A 21 -11.96 -3.19 9.19
N GLY A 22 -11.87 -3.07 7.85
CA GLY A 22 -11.15 -4.05 7.04
C GLY A 22 -9.62 -3.94 7.16
N PRO A 23 -8.86 -5.04 6.93
CA PRO A 23 -7.41 -5.02 6.91
C PRO A 23 -6.86 -4.06 5.86
N VAL A 24 -5.71 -3.45 6.19
CA VAL A 24 -5.04 -2.42 5.39
C VAL A 24 -3.62 -2.83 5.06
N LEU A 25 -3.12 -2.33 3.93
CA LEU A 25 -1.73 -2.48 3.50
C LEU A 25 -0.82 -1.36 4.02
N ASP A 26 -1.34 -0.28 4.58
CA ASP A 26 -0.50 0.75 5.19
C ASP A 26 0.40 0.15 6.27
N GLY A 27 1.65 0.57 6.29
CA GLY A 27 2.62 0.13 7.28
C GLY A 27 4.07 0.20 6.79
N HIS A 28 4.94 -0.30 7.65
CA HIS A 28 6.36 -0.42 7.41
C HIS A 28 6.70 -1.88 7.07
N TYR A 29 7.50 -2.08 6.03
CA TYR A 29 7.82 -3.38 5.46
C TYR A 29 9.34 -3.57 5.39
N SER A 30 9.77 -4.78 5.75
CA SER A 30 11.11 -5.26 5.42
C SER A 30 11.08 -5.84 4.01
N MET A 31 11.87 -5.28 3.09
CA MET A 31 11.90 -5.67 1.68
C MET A 31 13.21 -6.37 1.32
N LYS A 32 13.12 -7.50 0.64
CA LYS A 32 14.27 -8.22 0.07
C LYS A 32 14.24 -8.09 -1.44
N LEU A 33 15.08 -7.23 -1.99
CA LEU A 33 15.22 -7.02 -3.43
C LEU A 33 16.34 -7.89 -3.99
N LYS A 34 16.01 -8.78 -4.92
CA LYS A 34 16.96 -9.64 -5.63
C LYS A 34 17.31 -9.05 -6.99
N ILE A 35 18.58 -8.72 -7.21
CA ILE A 35 19.12 -8.23 -8.49
C ILE A 35 20.23 -9.20 -8.92
N GLY A 36 19.97 -9.98 -9.97
CA GLY A 36 20.84 -11.11 -10.33
C GLY A 36 20.93 -12.11 -9.17
N GLU A 37 22.13 -12.37 -8.67
CA GLU A 37 22.38 -13.25 -7.52
C GLU A 37 22.51 -12.50 -6.18
N MET A 38 22.44 -11.17 -6.19
CA MET A 38 22.57 -10.36 -4.98
C MET A 38 21.20 -10.11 -4.34
N ILE A 39 21.19 -10.06 -3.00
CA ILE A 39 20.01 -9.70 -2.20
C ILE A 39 20.34 -8.41 -1.45
N PHE A 40 19.43 -7.44 -1.55
CA PHE A 40 19.47 -6.17 -0.86
C PHE A 40 18.32 -6.15 0.16
N ASP A 41 18.64 -5.79 1.40
CA ASP A 41 17.67 -5.61 2.47
C ASP A 41 17.31 -4.12 2.56
N ASP A 42 16.11 -3.80 2.10
CA ASP A 42 15.56 -2.46 2.01
C ASP A 42 14.37 -2.29 2.96
N GLU A 43 13.98 -1.05 3.21
CA GLU A 43 12.80 -0.69 3.99
C GLU A 43 11.79 0.00 3.08
N LEU A 44 10.50 -0.33 3.24
CA LEU A 44 9.38 0.27 2.52
C LEU A 44 8.34 0.78 3.53
N ASP A 45 8.12 2.09 3.55
CA ASP A 45 6.95 2.70 4.19
C ASP A 45 5.88 2.92 3.13
N LEU A 46 4.72 2.29 3.31
CA LEU A 46 3.60 2.38 2.39
C LEU A 46 2.38 2.99 3.09
N LYS A 47 1.75 3.96 2.44
CA LYS A 47 0.48 4.54 2.90
C LYS A 47 -0.39 4.99 1.72
N GLY A 48 -1.69 4.97 1.91
CA GLY A 48 -2.59 5.63 0.97
C GLY A 48 -2.48 7.15 1.09
N SER A 49 -2.72 7.87 -0.01
CA SER A 49 -2.55 9.34 -0.01
C SER A 49 -3.65 10.04 0.80
N GLN A 50 -4.91 9.61 0.60
CA GLN A 50 -6.10 10.24 1.19
C GLN A 50 -6.80 9.37 2.22
N ALA A 51 -6.69 8.04 2.11
CA ALA A 51 -7.27 7.07 3.02
C ALA A 51 -6.37 5.83 3.11
N PRO A 52 -6.50 5.00 4.15
CA PRO A 52 -5.77 3.73 4.21
C PRO A 52 -6.09 2.81 3.02
N ILE A 53 -5.07 2.11 2.51
CA ILE A 53 -5.10 1.10 1.45
C ILE A 53 -5.82 -0.15 1.97
N ARG A 54 -7.15 -0.12 1.94
CA ARG A 54 -7.98 -1.25 2.35
C ARG A 54 -7.98 -2.34 1.29
N LEU A 55 -7.88 -3.59 1.72
CA LEU A 55 -7.94 -4.73 0.79
C LEU A 55 -9.29 -4.87 0.05
N GLN A 56 -10.35 -4.25 0.56
CA GLN A 56 -11.71 -4.37 0.04
C GLN A 56 -12.13 -3.09 -0.70
N GLY A 57 -11.66 -2.89 -1.92
CA GLY A 57 -12.15 -1.81 -2.80
C GLY A 57 -11.39 -0.49 -2.68
N TYR A 58 -10.06 -0.54 -2.55
CA TYR A 58 -9.22 0.65 -2.65
C TYR A 58 -8.82 0.89 -4.10
N GLU A 59 -9.01 2.11 -4.61
CA GLU A 59 -8.52 2.53 -5.92
C GLU A 59 -8.16 4.01 -5.86
N ASP A 60 -6.91 4.30 -5.52
CA ASP A 60 -6.43 5.69 -5.39
C ASP A 60 -4.90 5.74 -5.38
N ALA A 61 -4.37 6.96 -5.28
CA ALA A 61 -2.96 7.25 -5.11
C ALA A 61 -2.40 6.68 -3.80
N ILE A 62 -1.17 6.19 -3.88
CA ILE A 62 -0.35 5.78 -2.75
C ILE A 62 0.91 6.62 -2.69
N GLN A 63 1.49 6.71 -1.50
CA GLN A 63 2.70 7.46 -1.25
C GLN A 63 3.49 6.77 -0.13
N GLY A 64 4.70 7.24 0.12
CA GLY A 64 5.53 6.65 1.15
C GLY A 64 7.01 6.87 0.90
N LEU A 65 7.81 5.88 1.28
CA LEU A 65 9.25 5.97 1.24
C LEU A 65 9.87 4.59 0.96
N ILE A 66 10.88 4.55 0.11
CA ILE A 66 11.84 3.43 0.07
C ILE A 66 13.16 3.93 0.63
N LYS A 67 13.75 3.12 1.51
CA LYS A 67 15.04 3.39 2.10
C LYS A 67 15.96 2.19 1.89
N VAL A 68 17.10 2.45 1.28
CA VAL A 68 18.21 1.50 1.14
C VAL A 68 19.24 1.87 2.21
N PRO A 69 19.37 1.09 3.30
CA PRO A 69 20.17 1.47 4.46
C PRO A 69 21.61 1.86 4.10
N GLY A 70 22.00 3.07 4.47
CA GLY A 70 23.35 3.59 4.23
C GLY A 70 23.63 4.04 2.80
N ILE A 71 22.68 3.91 1.87
CA ILE A 71 22.84 4.32 0.46
C ILE A 71 21.95 5.52 0.14
N PHE A 72 20.62 5.36 0.19
CA PHE A 72 19.69 6.45 -0.12
C PHE A 72 18.33 6.25 0.53
N GLU A 73 17.56 7.34 0.52
CA GLU A 73 16.14 7.38 0.88
C GLU A 73 15.40 8.14 -0.22
N SER A 74 14.28 7.60 -0.69
CA SER A 74 13.53 8.15 -1.81
C SER A 74 12.02 8.08 -1.57
N PRO A 75 11.28 9.19 -1.74
CA PRO A 75 9.84 9.13 -1.68
C PRO A 75 9.31 8.24 -2.79
N LEU A 76 8.24 7.51 -2.49
CA LEU A 76 7.49 6.77 -3.51
C LEU A 76 6.15 7.47 -3.77
N GLU A 77 5.75 7.43 -5.04
CA GLU A 77 4.45 7.90 -5.50
C GLU A 77 3.90 6.90 -6.52
N GLY A 78 2.60 6.61 -6.44
CA GLY A 78 1.97 5.63 -7.32
C GLY A 78 0.49 5.49 -7.11
N THR A 79 -0.05 4.34 -7.50
CA THR A 79 -1.45 3.96 -7.32
C THR A 79 -1.57 2.54 -6.81
N ALA A 80 -2.68 2.24 -6.13
CA ALA A 80 -3.05 0.88 -5.77
C ALA A 80 -4.49 0.60 -6.17
N HIS A 81 -4.76 -0.63 -6.57
CA HIS A 81 -6.09 -1.17 -6.84
C HIS A 81 -6.26 -2.48 -6.09
N CYS A 82 -7.14 -2.51 -5.09
CA CYS A 82 -7.49 -3.70 -4.31
C CYS A 82 -8.96 -4.08 -4.53
N SER A 83 -9.21 -5.36 -4.78
CA SER A 83 -10.56 -5.88 -5.06
C SER A 83 -10.86 -7.10 -4.21
N SER A 84 -11.99 -7.07 -3.49
CA SER A 84 -12.49 -8.22 -2.76
C SER A 84 -13.07 -9.30 -3.67
N VAL A 85 -13.45 -8.95 -4.90
CA VAL A 85 -14.02 -9.89 -5.89
C VAL A 85 -12.95 -10.80 -6.44
N SER A 86 -11.79 -10.25 -6.82
CA SER A 86 -10.64 -11.01 -7.29
C SER A 86 -9.69 -11.45 -6.17
N SER A 87 -9.91 -10.98 -4.94
CA SER A 87 -9.03 -11.26 -3.78
C SER A 87 -7.58 -10.94 -4.09
N GLU A 88 -7.35 -9.78 -4.70
CA GLU A 88 -6.03 -9.32 -5.09
C GLU A 88 -5.87 -7.83 -4.75
N CYS A 89 -4.63 -7.41 -4.55
CA CYS A 89 -4.31 -5.99 -4.59
C CYS A 89 -3.04 -5.77 -5.40
N ALA A 90 -3.10 -4.88 -6.38
CA ALA A 90 -1.97 -4.49 -7.22
C ALA A 90 -1.53 -3.07 -6.90
N LEU A 91 -0.21 -2.84 -6.89
CA LEU A 91 0.41 -1.55 -6.62
C LEU A 91 1.40 -1.24 -7.74
N ASP A 92 1.34 -0.03 -8.28
CA ASP A 92 2.32 0.49 -9.25
C ASP A 92 2.82 1.84 -8.74
N PHE A 93 4.11 1.92 -8.42
CA PHE A 93 4.72 3.13 -7.87
C PHE A 93 6.14 3.34 -8.36
N THR A 94 6.62 4.57 -8.21
CA THR A 94 7.96 4.95 -8.68
C THR A 94 8.74 5.64 -7.59
N ILE A 95 10.06 5.47 -7.63
CA ILE A 95 11.02 6.22 -6.82
C ILE A 95 12.09 6.84 -7.72
N ILE A 96 12.85 7.79 -7.17
CA ILE A 96 14.09 8.28 -7.78
C ILE A 96 15.26 7.71 -6.98
N ALA A 97 15.90 6.67 -7.49
CA ALA A 97 17.11 6.10 -6.90
C ALA A 97 18.27 7.05 -7.18
N THR A 98 19.12 7.29 -6.17
CA THR A 98 20.32 8.11 -6.32
C THR A 98 21.54 7.33 -5.87
N GLU A 99 22.45 7.05 -6.80
CA GLU A 99 23.64 6.24 -6.58
C GLU A 99 24.83 6.87 -7.29
N ASN A 100 25.98 6.94 -6.62
CA ASN A 100 27.24 7.44 -7.19
C ASN A 100 27.13 8.83 -7.88
N GLY A 101 26.23 9.69 -7.38
CA GLY A 101 25.99 11.04 -7.93
C GLY A 101 25.07 11.10 -9.15
N GLY A 102 24.55 9.97 -9.62
CA GLY A 102 23.50 9.91 -10.64
C GLY A 102 22.14 9.59 -10.03
N SER A 103 21.08 10.11 -10.66
CA SER A 103 19.69 9.80 -10.28
C SER A 103 18.97 9.14 -11.44
N TYR A 104 18.20 8.09 -11.15
CA TYR A 104 17.40 7.38 -12.15
C TYR A 104 16.05 6.95 -11.58
N LYS A 105 15.03 6.93 -12.43
CA LYS A 105 13.69 6.51 -12.05
C LYS A 105 13.60 4.98 -12.05
N VAL A 106 13.07 4.42 -10.97
CA VAL A 106 12.76 2.99 -10.86
C VAL A 106 11.26 2.84 -10.68
N ARG A 107 10.65 1.92 -11.45
CA ARG A 107 9.23 1.59 -11.37
C ARG A 107 9.05 0.25 -10.67
N TYR A 108 8.17 0.18 -9.71
CA TYR A 108 7.86 -1.01 -8.94
C TYR A 108 6.43 -1.44 -9.24
N LYS A 109 6.27 -2.74 -9.51
CA LYS A 109 4.97 -3.39 -9.61
C LYS A 109 4.90 -4.43 -8.51
N ALA A 110 4.05 -4.19 -7.52
CA ALA A 110 3.81 -5.09 -6.40
C ALA A 110 2.40 -5.67 -6.47
N HIS A 111 2.21 -6.82 -5.86
CA HIS A 111 0.90 -7.40 -5.66
C HIS A 111 0.83 -8.20 -4.35
N LEU A 112 -0.36 -8.24 -3.78
CA LEU A 112 -0.76 -9.24 -2.80
C LEU A 112 -1.51 -10.32 -3.57
N ASP A 113 -0.88 -11.49 -3.75
CA ASP A 113 -1.51 -12.64 -4.39
C ASP A 113 -2.71 -13.17 -3.58
N SER A 114 -3.54 -13.99 -4.22
CA SER A 114 -4.77 -14.48 -3.59
C SER A 114 -4.54 -15.34 -2.35
N GLU A 115 -3.44 -16.10 -2.29
CA GLU A 115 -3.12 -16.91 -1.10
C GLU A 115 -2.77 -16.00 0.08
N SER A 116 -1.91 -15.01 -0.15
CA SER A 116 -1.49 -14.02 0.84
C SER A 116 -2.66 -13.13 1.26
N TYR A 117 -3.54 -12.76 0.33
CA TYR A 117 -4.79 -12.05 0.63
C TYR A 117 -5.65 -12.83 1.63
N LEU A 118 -5.87 -14.12 1.39
CA LEU A 118 -6.67 -14.96 2.28
C LEU A 118 -6.01 -15.10 3.66
N LYS A 119 -4.69 -15.26 3.73
CA LYS A 119 -3.94 -15.28 4.99
C LYS A 119 -4.11 -13.98 5.79
N VAL A 120 -4.14 -12.82 5.11
CA VAL A 120 -4.37 -11.53 5.79
C VAL A 120 -5.81 -11.42 6.28
N VAL A 121 -6.79 -11.71 5.43
CA VAL A 121 -8.21 -11.47 5.74
C VAL A 121 -8.80 -12.52 6.69
N GLN A 122 -8.40 -13.78 6.58
CA GLN A 122 -8.98 -14.90 7.33
C GLN A 122 -8.13 -15.32 8.53
N GLU A 123 -6.80 -15.30 8.39
CA GLU A 123 -5.88 -15.77 9.43
C GLU A 123 -5.19 -14.63 10.20
N ASN A 124 -5.47 -13.37 9.83
CA ASN A 124 -4.85 -12.17 10.42
C ASN A 124 -3.31 -12.22 10.41
N LYS A 125 -2.73 -12.80 9.34
CA LYS A 125 -1.28 -12.81 9.12
C LYS A 125 -0.79 -11.47 8.57
N PRO A 126 0.48 -11.09 8.80
CA PRO A 126 1.07 -9.93 8.14
C PRO A 126 1.00 -10.07 6.61
N PRO A 127 0.69 -9.00 5.87
CA PRO A 127 0.72 -9.03 4.42
C PRO A 127 2.15 -9.18 3.91
N VAL A 128 2.28 -9.92 2.81
CA VAL A 128 3.53 -10.11 2.05
C VAL A 128 3.27 -9.65 0.63
N LEU A 129 3.95 -8.58 0.21
CA LEU A 129 3.86 -8.04 -1.14
C LEU A 129 4.97 -8.65 -1.99
N ASN A 130 4.60 -9.22 -3.13
CA ASN A 130 5.53 -9.76 -4.12
C ASN A 130 5.58 -8.83 -5.32
N GLY A 131 6.74 -8.67 -5.95
CA GLY A 131 6.82 -7.76 -7.08
C GLY A 131 8.14 -7.76 -7.84
N ALA A 132 8.22 -6.80 -8.76
CA ALA A 132 9.40 -6.55 -9.55
C ALA A 132 9.67 -5.05 -9.69
N ALA A 133 10.95 -4.71 -9.76
CA ALA A 133 11.46 -3.38 -10.03
C ALA A 133 11.98 -3.33 -11.48
N TYR A 134 11.77 -2.20 -12.14
CA TYR A 134 12.10 -1.97 -13.54
C TYR A 134 12.79 -0.62 -13.71
N TYR A 135 13.73 -0.57 -14.65
CA TYR A 135 14.26 0.69 -15.15
C TYR A 135 13.19 1.47 -15.93
N GLU A 136 13.45 2.75 -16.21
CA GLU A 136 12.52 3.61 -16.95
C GLU A 136 12.18 3.11 -18.36
N ASP A 137 13.11 2.40 -19.00
CA ASP A 137 12.92 1.75 -20.31
C ASP A 137 12.10 0.44 -20.25
N GLY A 138 11.68 0.03 -19.04
CA GLY A 138 10.91 -1.19 -18.80
C GLY A 138 11.74 -2.46 -18.64
N LYS A 139 13.09 -2.36 -18.69
CA LYS A 139 13.96 -3.51 -18.41
C LYS A 139 13.86 -3.90 -16.94
N LEU A 140 13.76 -5.21 -16.69
CA LEU A 140 13.77 -5.76 -15.33
C LEU A 140 15.08 -5.40 -14.61
N LEU A 141 14.96 -4.77 -13.44
CA LEU A 141 16.04 -4.54 -12.50
C LEU A 141 16.17 -5.74 -11.54
N GLY A 142 15.06 -6.15 -10.94
CA GLY A 142 15.05 -7.22 -9.95
C GLY A 142 13.64 -7.59 -9.48
N THR A 143 13.56 -8.60 -8.62
CA THR A 143 12.30 -9.05 -7.99
C THR A 143 12.38 -8.84 -6.49
N PHE A 144 11.26 -8.56 -5.82
CA PHE A 144 11.26 -8.36 -4.38
C PHE A 144 10.11 -9.06 -3.68
N GLU A 145 10.34 -9.31 -2.40
CA GLU A 145 9.33 -9.69 -1.40
C GLU A 145 9.40 -8.66 -0.26
N ALA A 146 8.27 -8.06 0.10
CA ALA A 146 8.17 -7.10 1.19
C ALA A 146 7.18 -7.60 2.25
N THR A 147 7.66 -7.85 3.45
CA THR A 147 6.87 -8.39 4.58
C THR A 147 6.61 -7.31 5.61
N ARG A 148 5.35 -7.15 6.05
CA ARG A 148 5.00 -6.14 7.05
C ARG A 148 5.57 -6.49 8.43
N ASN A 149 6.19 -5.50 9.08
CA ASN A 149 6.72 -5.60 10.45
C ASN A 149 5.63 -5.43 11.52
#